data_AF-A0A2T4S6C6-F1
#
_entry.id   AF-A0A2T4S6C6-F1
#
_cell.length_a   1.000
_cell.length_b   1.000
_cell.length_c   1.000
_cell.angle_alpha   90.00
_cell.angle_beta   90.00
_cell.angle_gamma   90.00
#
_symmetry.space_group_name_H-M   'P 1'
#
loop_
_entity.id
_entity.type
_entity.pdbx_description
1 polymer ?
#
loop_
_entity_poly.entity_id
_entity_poly.type
_entity_poly.pdbx_seq_one_letter_code
_entity_poly.pdbx_strand_id
1 'polypeptide(L)'
;HSVPDVQAIVKKAIVERLKDAYAHKGWLDETGSKYPLEVAIHKDEVLLTIDTSGSGLNKRGYRLAQGEAPIKETLAAALIRLANWDGNTPLIDPFCGSGTIAIEACLIAQNIAPGFNRSFVSEQWDIMPDDLYEQLRDEADQQADYDKEVEVYAYDIDPEMVDIAIRNAEEVGLSEVIQFGVKDVNTLDIQTDQPIALIGNPPYGERIGDREEVEEMY
;
A
#
# COMPACT_ATOMS: atom_id res chain seq x y z
N HIS A 1 0.09 31.50 0.66
CA HIS A 1 0.85 31.58 -0.60
C HIS A 1 0.06 30.93 -1.71
N SER A 2 0.21 31.41 -2.95
CA SER A 2 -0.36 30.77 -4.14
C SER A 2 0.53 29.59 -4.54
N VAL A 3 -0.01 28.37 -4.54
CA VAL A 3 0.75 27.15 -4.88
C VAL A 3 1.39 27.24 -6.28
N PRO A 4 0.68 27.71 -7.33
CA PRO A 4 1.28 27.85 -8.67
C PRO A 4 2.49 28.80 -8.70
N ASP A 5 2.43 29.91 -7.96
CA ASP A 5 3.52 30.89 -7.94
C ASP A 5 4.77 30.33 -7.25
N VAL A 6 4.58 29.58 -6.16
CA VAL A 6 5.67 28.88 -5.46
C VAL A 6 6.34 27.87 -6.40
N GLN A 7 5.55 27.06 -7.12
CA GLN A 7 6.06 26.08 -8.08
C GLN A 7 6.88 26.76 -9.20
N ALA A 8 6.37 27.86 -9.75
CA ALA A 8 7.05 28.61 -10.81
C ALA A 8 8.39 29.20 -10.34
N ILE A 9 8.42 29.80 -9.14
CA ILE A 9 9.63 30.39 -8.55
C ILE A 9 10.67 29.30 -8.26
N VAL A 10 10.26 28.19 -7.64
CA VAL A 10 11.15 27.06 -7.35
C VAL A 10 11.74 26.48 -8.63
N LYS A 11 10.91 26.22 -9.64
CA LYS A 11 11.37 25.70 -10.94
C LYS A 11 12.40 26.63 -11.57
N LYS A 12 12.14 27.94 -11.58
CA LYS A 12 13.06 28.95 -12.12
C LYS A 12 14.40 28.93 -11.38
N ALA A 13 14.37 28.95 -10.05
CA ALA A 13 15.58 28.94 -9.22
C ALA A 13 16.45 27.69 -9.44
N ILE A 14 15.81 26.52 -9.58
CA ILE A 14 16.52 25.26 -9.88
C ILE A 14 17.16 25.33 -11.26
N VAL A 15 16.44 25.79 -12.29
CA VAL A 15 16.98 25.92 -13.65
C VAL A 15 18.17 26.88 -13.67
N GLU A 16 18.09 28.02 -12.98
CA GLU A 16 19.21 28.98 -12.87
C GLU A 16 20.41 28.34 -12.16
N ARG A 17 20.19 27.62 -11.05
CA ARG A 17 21.26 26.94 -10.32
C ARG A 17 21.96 25.86 -11.16
N LEU A 18 21.20 25.08 -11.93
CA LEU A 18 21.75 24.04 -12.80
C LEU A 18 22.54 24.64 -13.96
N LYS A 19 22.05 25.72 -14.59
CA LYS A 19 22.79 26.41 -15.66
C LYS A 19 24.14 26.91 -15.17
N ASP A 20 24.18 27.52 -13.98
CA ASP A 20 25.42 27.99 -13.38
C ASP A 20 26.36 26.82 -13.03
N ALA A 21 25.82 25.75 -12.42
CA ALA A 21 26.62 24.60 -12.00
C ALA A 21 27.26 23.84 -13.17
N TYR A 22 26.54 23.70 -14.29
CA TYR A 22 27.03 23.03 -15.49
C TYR A 22 27.66 23.98 -16.53
N ALA A 23 27.81 25.27 -16.19
CA ALA A 23 28.24 26.33 -17.11
C ALA A 23 27.48 26.31 -18.46
N HIS A 24 26.19 25.94 -18.43
CA HIS A 24 25.36 25.75 -19.61
C HIS A 24 24.74 27.05 -20.08
N LYS A 25 24.86 27.35 -21.38
CA LYS A 25 24.27 28.54 -21.99
C LYS A 25 23.06 28.15 -22.83
N GLY A 26 21.95 28.87 -22.64
CA GLY A 26 20.74 28.67 -23.44
C GLY A 26 19.68 27.82 -22.75
N TRP A 27 18.95 27.02 -23.53
CA TRP A 27 17.86 26.15 -23.05
C TRP A 27 18.44 24.88 -22.43
N LEU A 28 17.86 24.42 -21.31
CA LEU A 28 18.25 23.18 -20.64
C LEU A 28 17.22 22.11 -21.00
N ASP A 29 17.66 21.06 -21.68
CA ASP A 29 16.79 19.97 -22.10
C ASP A 29 16.47 19.06 -20.91
N GLU A 30 15.19 18.71 -20.74
CA GLU A 30 14.68 17.83 -19.67
C GLU A 30 14.38 16.44 -20.24
N THR A 31 15.39 15.80 -20.82
CA THR A 31 15.25 14.52 -21.54
C THR A 31 15.70 13.29 -20.74
N GLY A 32 16.41 13.51 -19.62
CA GLY A 32 16.88 12.43 -18.75
C GLY A 32 15.83 11.91 -17.78
N SER A 33 16.29 11.20 -16.76
CA SER A 33 15.43 10.59 -15.75
C SER A 33 14.64 11.62 -14.95
N LYS A 34 13.45 11.23 -14.52
CA LYS A 34 12.55 12.12 -13.78
C LYS A 34 12.97 12.19 -12.30
N TYR A 35 13.22 13.39 -11.81
CA TYR A 35 13.41 13.70 -10.39
C TYR A 35 12.21 14.54 -9.91
N PRO A 36 11.13 13.92 -9.40
CA PRO A 36 9.96 14.66 -8.95
C PRO A 36 10.32 15.51 -7.71
N LEU A 37 9.96 16.78 -7.75
CA LEU A 37 10.26 17.74 -6.69
C LEU A 37 8.97 18.14 -5.99
N GLU A 38 9.02 18.19 -4.67
CA GLU A 38 7.94 18.70 -3.84
C GLU A 38 8.41 19.90 -3.00
N VAL A 39 7.55 20.90 -2.91
CA VAL A 39 7.77 22.08 -2.06
C VAL A 39 6.61 22.18 -1.08
N ALA A 40 6.93 22.07 0.20
CA ALA A 40 5.99 22.25 1.30
C ALA A 40 6.35 23.52 2.08
N ILE A 41 5.34 24.33 2.40
CA ILE A 41 5.51 25.54 3.21
C ILE A 41 4.61 25.42 4.43
N HIS A 42 5.21 25.43 5.61
CA HIS A 42 4.47 25.43 6.88
C HIS A 42 5.02 26.54 7.78
N LYS A 43 4.18 27.51 8.14
CA LYS A 43 4.56 28.64 9.01
C LYS A 43 5.87 29.31 8.57
N ASP A 44 5.94 29.67 7.29
CA ASP A 44 7.10 30.31 6.64
C ASP A 44 8.38 29.45 6.58
N GLU A 45 8.35 28.19 7.02
CA GLU A 45 9.41 27.22 6.80
C GLU A 45 9.19 26.47 5.48
N VAL A 46 10.20 26.49 4.61
CA VAL A 46 10.15 25.85 3.30
C VAL A 46 10.94 24.54 3.36
N LEU A 47 10.28 23.44 3.02
CA LEU A 47 10.89 22.14 2.80
C LEU A 47 10.84 21.82 1.30
N LEU A 48 12.01 21.56 0.73
CA LEU A 48 12.15 21.11 -0.67
C LEU A 48 12.69 19.68 -0.66
N THR A 49 11.95 18.76 -1.27
CA THR A 49 12.27 17.32 -1.30
C THR A 49 12.28 16.79 -2.72
N ILE A 50 13.00 15.68 -2.92
CA ILE A 50 12.95 14.88 -4.15
C ILE A 50 12.27 13.57 -3.78
N ASP A 51 11.22 13.20 -4.53
CA ASP A 51 10.52 11.94 -4.34
C ASP A 51 11.30 10.79 -5.01
N THR A 52 11.70 9.81 -4.21
CA THR A 52 12.38 8.60 -4.67
C THR A 52 11.40 7.50 -5.06
N SER A 53 10.14 7.58 -4.64
CA SER A 53 9.16 6.50 -4.78
C SER A 53 8.37 6.58 -6.09
N GLY A 54 7.96 7.78 -6.50
CA GLY A 54 7.12 7.99 -7.67
C GLY A 54 5.65 7.77 -7.34
N SER A 55 5.12 6.56 -7.59
CA SER A 55 3.75 6.28 -7.15
C SER A 55 3.72 6.10 -5.62
N GLY A 56 2.65 6.54 -4.97
CA GLY A 56 2.52 6.41 -3.51
C GLY A 56 2.80 4.98 -3.06
N LEU A 57 3.55 4.82 -1.96
CA LEU A 57 3.95 3.50 -1.43
C LEU A 57 2.76 2.62 -1.08
N ASN A 58 1.57 3.23 -0.94
CA ASN A 58 0.39 2.44 -0.74
C ASN A 58 0.06 1.52 -1.93
N LYS A 59 0.47 1.86 -3.15
CA LYS A 59 0.22 1.03 -4.33
C LYS A 59 1.25 -0.09 -4.43
N ARG A 60 1.00 -1.24 -3.82
CA ARG A 60 1.98 -2.36 -3.76
C ARG A 60 2.24 -3.00 -5.11
N GLY A 61 1.25 -2.95 -6.00
CA GLY A 61 1.27 -3.59 -7.32
C GLY A 61 0.14 -4.60 -7.51
N TYR A 62 -0.40 -5.15 -6.42
CA TYR A 62 -1.37 -6.26 -6.47
C TYR A 62 -2.83 -5.85 -6.73
N ARG A 63 -3.17 -4.58 -6.52
CA ARG A 63 -4.57 -4.11 -6.61
C ARG A 63 -4.94 -3.82 -8.06
N LEU A 64 -5.45 -4.84 -8.76
CA LEU A 64 -5.95 -4.72 -10.14
C LEU A 64 -7.40 -4.26 -10.21
N ALA A 65 -8.22 -4.71 -9.26
CA ALA A 65 -9.62 -4.35 -9.14
C ALA A 65 -9.92 -3.84 -7.73
N GLN A 66 -10.83 -2.88 -7.63
CA GLN A 66 -11.24 -2.27 -6.37
C GLN A 66 -12.75 -2.12 -6.33
N GLY A 67 -13.34 -2.41 -5.17
CA GLY A 67 -14.74 -2.07 -4.88
C GLY A 67 -14.89 -0.59 -4.53
N GLU A 68 -16.06 -0.22 -3.99
CA GLU A 68 -16.27 1.12 -3.45
C GLU A 68 -15.40 1.35 -2.21
N ALA A 69 -14.41 2.25 -2.33
CA ALA A 69 -13.61 2.78 -1.22
C ALA A 69 -12.88 1.74 -0.33
N PRO A 70 -12.01 0.88 -0.91
CA PRO A 70 -11.18 -0.02 -0.11
C PRO A 70 -10.21 0.75 0.81
N ILE A 71 -9.98 0.20 2.00
CA ILE A 71 -8.96 0.69 2.93
C ILE A 71 -7.60 0.82 2.21
N LYS A 72 -6.85 1.88 2.53
CA LYS A 72 -5.47 2.00 2.04
C LYS A 72 -4.65 0.88 2.63
N GLU A 73 -3.85 0.22 1.82
CA GLU A 73 -3.07 -0.92 2.28
C GLU A 73 -2.02 -0.48 3.33
N THR A 74 -1.59 0.80 3.37
CA THR A 74 -0.68 1.29 4.44
C THR A 74 -1.40 1.38 5.77
N LEU A 75 -2.69 1.69 5.75
CA LEU A 75 -3.52 1.69 6.95
C LEU A 75 -3.81 0.24 7.40
N ALA A 76 -4.11 -0.67 6.47
CA ALA A 76 -4.26 -2.09 6.77
C ALA A 76 -3.00 -2.67 7.44
N ALA A 77 -1.81 -2.42 6.87
CA ALA A 77 -0.54 -2.82 7.49
C ALA A 77 -0.35 -2.23 8.90
N ALA A 78 -0.74 -0.97 9.10
CA ALA A 78 -0.68 -0.35 10.42
C ALA A 78 -1.64 -1.00 11.42
N LEU A 79 -2.86 -1.35 11.00
CA LEU A 79 -3.84 -2.04 11.86
C LEU A 79 -3.31 -3.40 12.33
N ILE A 80 -2.74 -4.20 11.42
CA ILE A 80 -2.17 -5.51 11.75
C ILE A 80 -1.02 -5.38 12.76
N ARG A 81 -0.13 -4.41 12.54
CA ARG A 81 0.98 -4.11 13.47
C ARG A 81 0.48 -3.63 14.83
N LEU A 82 -0.56 -2.79 14.87
CA LEU A 82 -1.17 -2.32 16.11
C LEU A 82 -1.89 -3.44 16.88
N ALA A 83 -2.44 -4.41 16.16
CA ALA A 83 -3.03 -5.61 16.74
C ALA A 83 -1.97 -6.58 17.30
N ASN A 84 -0.67 -6.33 17.06
CA ASN A 84 0.44 -7.21 17.42
C ASN A 84 0.26 -8.64 16.88
N TRP A 85 -0.35 -8.78 15.71
CA TRP A 85 -0.50 -10.07 15.07
C TRP A 85 0.73 -10.38 14.20
N ASP A 86 1.29 -11.57 14.39
CA ASP A 86 2.55 -12.01 13.80
C ASP A 86 2.43 -13.31 13.00
N GLY A 87 1.20 -13.81 12.79
CA GLY A 87 0.93 -15.06 12.08
C GLY A 87 0.88 -16.32 12.94
N ASN A 88 1.08 -16.23 14.26
CA ASN A 88 1.07 -17.41 15.15
C ASN A 88 -0.34 -17.88 15.56
N THR A 89 -1.38 -17.12 15.24
CA THR A 89 -2.78 -17.47 15.45
C THR A 89 -3.56 -17.23 14.17
N PRO A 90 -4.67 -17.93 13.93
CA PRO A 90 -5.57 -17.59 12.83
C PRO A 90 -6.00 -16.13 12.87
N LEU A 91 -6.07 -15.50 11.69
CA LEU A 91 -6.63 -14.16 11.51
C LEU A 91 -7.92 -14.26 10.69
N ILE A 92 -8.92 -13.48 11.09
CA ILE A 92 -10.20 -13.42 10.41
C ILE A 92 -10.50 -11.95 10.09
N ASP A 93 -10.73 -11.68 8.83
CA ASP A 93 -11.30 -10.43 8.32
C ASP A 93 -12.74 -10.70 7.85
N PRO A 94 -13.76 -10.35 8.65
CA PRO A 94 -15.16 -10.62 8.33
C PRO A 94 -15.79 -9.58 7.39
N PHE A 95 -15.03 -8.54 7.01
CA PHE A 95 -15.46 -7.46 6.12
C PHE A 95 -14.39 -7.22 5.05
N CYS A 96 -13.93 -8.30 4.41
CA CYS A 96 -12.67 -8.26 3.69
C CYS A 96 -12.68 -7.35 2.47
N GLY A 97 -13.86 -7.10 1.89
CA GLY A 97 -14.01 -6.33 0.67
C GLY A 97 -13.04 -6.86 -0.38
N SER A 98 -12.12 -6.00 -0.82
CA SER A 98 -11.10 -6.33 -1.83
C SER A 98 -9.88 -7.14 -1.31
N GLY A 99 -9.94 -7.67 -0.09
CA GLY A 99 -8.93 -8.54 0.52
C GLY A 99 -7.72 -7.79 1.11
N THR A 100 -7.79 -6.48 1.30
CA THR A 100 -6.60 -5.67 1.60
C THR A 100 -5.96 -5.99 2.95
N ILE A 101 -6.75 -6.20 4.01
CA ILE A 101 -6.21 -6.56 5.33
C ILE A 101 -5.64 -7.98 5.28
N ALA A 102 -6.36 -8.94 4.69
CA ALA A 102 -5.89 -10.31 4.55
C ALA A 102 -4.55 -10.42 3.78
N ILE A 103 -4.42 -9.70 2.66
CA ILE A 103 -3.17 -9.67 1.87
C ILE A 103 -2.02 -9.06 2.68
N GLU A 104 -2.21 -7.87 3.27
CA GLU A 104 -1.15 -7.23 4.07
C GLU A 104 -0.79 -8.08 5.32
N ALA A 105 -1.73 -8.86 5.87
CA ALA A 105 -1.49 -9.78 6.97
C ALA A 105 -0.51 -10.88 6.54
N CYS A 106 -0.79 -11.59 5.45
CA CYS A 106 0.11 -12.60 4.91
C CYS A 106 1.51 -12.01 4.60
N LEU A 107 1.57 -10.86 3.93
CA LEU A 107 2.84 -10.19 3.62
C LEU A 107 3.65 -9.88 4.89
N ILE A 108 2.99 -9.39 5.95
CA ILE A 108 3.66 -9.11 7.24
C ILE A 108 4.10 -10.40 7.91
N ALA A 109 3.24 -11.41 8.00
CA ALA A 109 3.51 -12.66 8.69
C ALA A 109 4.70 -13.40 8.05
N GLN A 110 4.75 -13.45 6.72
CA GLN A 110 5.81 -14.08 5.92
C GLN A 110 7.00 -13.14 5.65
N ASN A 111 7.04 -11.96 6.25
CA ASN A 111 8.12 -10.98 6.06
C ASN A 111 8.41 -10.63 4.59
N ILE A 112 7.38 -10.63 3.73
CA ILE A 112 7.51 -10.27 2.32
C ILE A 112 7.53 -8.74 2.22
N ALA A 113 8.56 -8.20 1.57
CA ALA A 113 8.73 -6.76 1.45
C ALA A 113 7.57 -6.12 0.65
N PRO A 114 6.93 -5.03 1.13
CA PRO A 114 5.77 -4.43 0.45
C PRO A 114 6.11 -3.81 -0.92
N GLY A 115 7.39 -3.61 -1.21
CA GLY A 115 7.89 -3.09 -2.49
C GLY A 115 8.28 -4.15 -3.52
N PHE A 116 8.13 -5.44 -3.21
CA PHE A 116 8.71 -6.52 -4.04
C PHE A 116 8.17 -6.56 -5.47
N ASN A 117 6.87 -6.28 -5.65
CA ASN A 117 6.18 -6.35 -6.94
C ASN A 117 5.87 -4.96 -7.53
N ARG A 118 6.80 -4.01 -7.39
CA ARG A 118 6.68 -2.66 -7.97
C ARG A 118 8.04 -2.02 -8.29
N SER A 119 7.96 -0.91 -9.00
CA SER A 119 9.12 -0.06 -9.29
C SER A 119 9.07 1.27 -8.54
N PHE A 120 10.24 1.88 -8.36
CA PHE A 120 10.47 3.19 -7.79
C PHE A 120 11.08 4.12 -8.85
N VAL A 121 10.71 5.40 -8.86
CA VAL A 121 11.23 6.36 -9.87
C VAL A 121 12.75 6.53 -9.78
N SER A 122 13.32 6.34 -8.58
CA SER A 122 14.75 6.44 -8.32
C SER A 122 15.59 5.32 -8.94
N GLU A 123 14.98 4.19 -9.34
CA GLU A 123 15.67 3.12 -10.07
C GLU A 123 16.24 3.57 -11.42
N GLN A 124 15.67 4.64 -11.99
CA GLN A 124 16.09 5.18 -13.27
C GLN A 124 17.18 6.26 -13.13
N TRP A 125 17.58 6.62 -11.91
CA TRP A 125 18.47 7.75 -11.69
C TRP A 125 19.94 7.38 -11.91
N ASP A 126 20.61 8.15 -12.77
CA ASP A 126 22.05 7.99 -13.07
C ASP A 126 22.97 8.12 -11.84
N ILE A 127 22.46 8.68 -10.73
CA ILE A 127 23.20 8.82 -9.47
C ILE A 127 23.12 7.57 -8.58
N MET A 128 22.23 6.64 -8.88
CA MET A 128 22.14 5.37 -8.17
C MET A 128 23.20 4.41 -8.71
N PRO A 129 23.91 3.66 -7.84
CA PRO A 129 24.80 2.61 -8.30
C PRO A 129 24.04 1.59 -9.15
N ASP A 130 24.68 1.14 -10.23
CA ASP A 130 24.23 -0.01 -11.01
C ASP A 130 23.99 -1.21 -10.06
N ASP A 131 22.96 -2.00 -10.34
CA ASP A 131 22.56 -3.22 -9.60
C ASP A 131 22.11 -3.02 -8.14
N LEU A 132 22.12 -1.81 -7.58
CA LEU A 132 21.72 -1.58 -6.17
C LEU A 132 20.32 -2.12 -5.86
N TYR A 133 19.34 -1.86 -6.72
CA TYR A 133 17.97 -2.31 -6.51
C TYR A 133 17.80 -3.81 -6.70
N GLU A 134 18.60 -4.43 -7.58
CA GLU A 134 18.61 -5.89 -7.75
C GLU A 134 19.12 -6.54 -6.47
N GLN A 135 20.24 -6.04 -5.93
CA GLN A 135 20.80 -6.50 -4.65
C GLN A 135 19.80 -6.35 -3.50
N LEU A 136 19.15 -5.20 -3.37
CA LEU A 136 18.16 -4.95 -2.31
C LEU A 136 16.90 -5.83 -2.46
N ARG A 137 16.49 -6.16 -3.70
CA ARG A 137 15.39 -7.10 -3.94
C ARG A 137 15.80 -8.52 -3.55
N ASP A 138 17.00 -8.95 -3.92
CA ASP A 138 17.54 -10.27 -3.55
C ASP A 138 17.68 -10.40 -2.03
N GLU A 139 18.15 -9.34 -1.34
CA GLU A 139 18.23 -9.30 0.13
C GLU A 139 16.85 -9.37 0.79
N ALA A 140 15.84 -8.72 0.20
CA ALA A 140 14.47 -8.76 0.70
C ALA A 140 13.81 -10.14 0.49
N ASP A 141 14.05 -10.76 -0.67
CA ASP A 141 13.57 -12.11 -1.01
C ASP A 141 14.17 -13.16 -0.08
N GLN A 142 15.47 -13.07 0.22
CA GLN A 142 16.15 -13.97 1.17
C GLN A 142 15.64 -13.82 2.62
N GLN A 143 15.03 -12.69 2.97
CA GLN A 143 14.44 -12.44 4.28
C GLN A 143 12.97 -12.89 4.37
N ALA A 144 12.32 -13.14 3.24
CA ALA A 144 10.95 -13.62 3.21
C ALA A 144 10.90 -15.08 3.70
N ASP A 145 9.89 -15.38 4.51
CA ASP A 145 9.61 -16.68 5.08
C ASP A 145 8.40 -17.30 4.35
N TYR A 146 8.63 -17.70 3.10
CA TYR A 146 7.59 -18.28 2.23
C TYR A 146 7.05 -19.62 2.75
N ASP A 147 7.83 -20.33 3.55
CA ASP A 147 7.46 -21.62 4.14
C ASP A 147 6.64 -21.46 5.43
N LYS A 148 6.52 -20.24 5.97
CA LYS A 148 5.69 -20.00 7.15
C LYS A 148 4.22 -20.21 6.81
N GLU A 149 3.65 -21.19 7.48
CA GLU A 149 2.22 -21.44 7.47
C GLU A 149 1.48 -20.29 8.17
N VAL A 150 0.49 -19.72 7.48
CA VAL A 150 -0.34 -18.63 7.99
C VAL A 150 -1.80 -18.97 7.70
N GLU A 151 -2.64 -18.91 8.71
CA GLU A 151 -4.09 -19.14 8.58
C GLU A 151 -4.82 -17.80 8.54
N VAL A 152 -5.29 -17.39 7.35
CA VAL A 152 -6.01 -16.13 7.16
C VAL A 152 -7.33 -16.40 6.46
N TYR A 153 -8.42 -16.09 7.15
CA TYR A 153 -9.77 -16.18 6.61
C TYR A 153 -10.28 -14.79 6.24
N ALA A 154 -10.79 -14.65 5.02
CA ALA A 154 -11.29 -13.39 4.49
C ALA A 154 -12.70 -13.59 3.96
N TYR A 155 -13.68 -12.95 4.60
CA TYR A 155 -15.08 -13.08 4.28
C TYR A 155 -15.72 -11.74 3.95
N ASP A 156 -16.65 -11.77 3.01
CA ASP A 156 -17.54 -10.66 2.72
C ASP A 156 -18.93 -11.22 2.36
N ILE A 157 -19.97 -10.41 2.55
CA ILE A 157 -21.33 -10.77 2.13
C ILE A 157 -21.50 -10.60 0.62
N ASP A 158 -20.70 -9.73 0.00
CA ASP A 158 -20.73 -9.46 -1.43
C ASP A 158 -19.83 -10.44 -2.21
N PRO A 159 -20.40 -11.33 -3.04
CA PRO A 159 -19.62 -12.26 -3.86
C PRO A 159 -18.68 -11.57 -4.86
N GLU A 160 -19.03 -10.39 -5.37
CA GLU A 160 -18.17 -9.65 -6.31
C GLU A 160 -16.89 -9.16 -5.60
N MET A 161 -17.03 -8.73 -4.33
CA MET A 161 -15.88 -8.32 -3.53
C MET A 161 -14.95 -9.48 -3.22
N VAL A 162 -15.49 -10.65 -2.90
CA VAL A 162 -14.71 -11.88 -2.70
C VAL A 162 -13.94 -12.27 -3.98
N ASP A 163 -14.59 -12.20 -5.16
CA ASP A 163 -13.92 -12.45 -6.45
C ASP A 163 -12.77 -11.46 -6.71
N ILE A 164 -12.97 -10.17 -6.37
CA ILE A 164 -11.93 -9.14 -6.47
C ILE A 164 -10.78 -9.44 -5.49
N ALA A 165 -11.08 -9.87 -4.27
CA ALA A 165 -10.09 -10.20 -3.25
C ALA A 165 -9.20 -11.37 -3.68
N ILE A 166 -9.79 -12.41 -4.26
CA ILE A 166 -9.07 -13.57 -4.82
C ILE A 166 -8.11 -13.11 -5.92
N ARG A 167 -8.58 -12.33 -6.90
CA ARG A 167 -7.73 -11.82 -8.00
C ARG A 167 -6.58 -10.95 -7.49
N ASN A 168 -6.83 -10.11 -6.50
CA ASN A 168 -5.79 -9.28 -5.89
C ASN A 168 -4.74 -10.12 -5.14
N ALA A 169 -5.14 -11.23 -4.53
CA ALA A 169 -4.23 -12.15 -3.86
C ALA A 169 -3.42 -13.00 -4.86
N GLU A 170 -3.99 -13.37 -6.01
CA GLU A 170 -3.29 -14.08 -7.10
C GLU A 170 -2.06 -13.29 -7.60
N GLU A 171 -2.17 -11.97 -7.71
CA GLU A 171 -1.07 -11.09 -8.17
C GLU A 171 0.18 -11.09 -7.27
N VAL A 172 0.05 -11.59 -6.05
CA VAL A 172 1.13 -11.72 -5.08
C VAL A 172 1.33 -13.16 -4.61
N GLY A 173 0.70 -14.13 -5.27
CA GLY A 173 0.85 -15.56 -4.96
C GLY A 173 0.22 -16.00 -3.65
N LEU A 174 -0.77 -15.25 -3.13
CA LEU A 174 -1.39 -15.51 -1.82
C LEU A 174 -2.81 -16.11 -1.91
N SER A 175 -3.32 -16.38 -3.11
CA SER A 175 -4.68 -16.92 -3.30
C SER A 175 -4.89 -18.31 -2.70
N GLU A 176 -3.84 -19.14 -2.65
CA GLU A 176 -3.85 -20.46 -2.01
C GLU A 176 -3.56 -20.38 -0.49
N VAL A 177 -3.04 -19.24 -0.02
CA VAL A 177 -2.70 -19.00 1.40
C VAL A 177 -3.91 -18.47 2.17
N ILE A 178 -4.70 -17.59 1.55
CA ILE A 178 -5.86 -16.95 2.18
C ILE A 178 -7.13 -17.75 1.84
N GLN A 179 -7.90 -18.11 2.86
CA GLN A 179 -9.18 -18.78 2.71
C GLN A 179 -10.30 -17.75 2.53
N PHE A 180 -10.65 -17.48 1.28
CA PHE A 180 -11.75 -16.60 0.91
C PHE A 180 -13.12 -17.28 0.97
N GLY A 181 -14.18 -16.53 1.27
CA GLY A 181 -15.55 -17.05 1.18
C GLY A 181 -16.64 -15.99 1.29
N VAL A 182 -17.80 -16.30 0.73
CA VAL A 182 -18.99 -15.45 0.87
C VAL A 182 -19.72 -15.82 2.16
N LYS A 183 -19.67 -14.94 3.16
CA LYS A 183 -20.33 -15.14 4.47
C LYS A 183 -20.81 -13.81 5.04
N ASP A 184 -21.98 -13.84 5.65
CA ASP A 184 -22.49 -12.75 6.48
C ASP A 184 -21.88 -12.85 7.89
N VAL A 185 -21.28 -11.76 8.37
CA VAL A 185 -20.71 -11.64 9.72
C VAL A 185 -21.70 -12.04 10.82
N ASN A 186 -22.99 -11.78 10.64
CA ASN A 186 -24.04 -12.10 11.62
C ASN A 186 -24.25 -13.60 11.79
N THR A 187 -23.81 -14.39 10.81
CA THR A 187 -23.91 -15.85 10.79
C THR A 187 -22.55 -16.53 10.83
N LEU A 188 -21.48 -15.74 11.04
CA LEU A 188 -20.13 -16.25 11.04
C LEU A 188 -19.89 -17.13 12.27
N ASP A 189 -19.73 -18.42 12.03
CA ASP A 189 -19.37 -19.42 13.03
C ASP A 189 -17.95 -19.93 12.76
N ILE A 190 -17.12 -19.91 13.81
CA ILE A 190 -15.71 -20.31 13.76
C ILE A 190 -15.51 -21.35 14.85
N GLN A 191 -15.45 -22.62 14.44
CA GLN A 191 -15.29 -23.75 15.33
C GLN A 191 -13.79 -23.99 15.59
N THR A 192 -13.23 -23.34 16.61
CA THR A 192 -11.84 -23.55 17.03
C THR A 192 -11.68 -23.39 18.54
N ASP A 193 -10.78 -24.19 19.12
CA ASP A 193 -10.36 -24.09 20.52
C ASP A 193 -9.13 -23.18 20.70
N GLN A 194 -8.58 -22.65 19.61
CA GLN A 194 -7.39 -21.80 19.62
C GLN A 194 -7.75 -20.30 19.67
N PRO A 195 -6.88 -19.44 20.24
CA PRO A 195 -7.05 -17.99 20.13
C PRO A 195 -7.06 -17.55 18.66
N ILE A 196 -7.90 -16.55 18.34
CA ILE A 196 -8.02 -15.98 17.00
C ILE A 196 -7.86 -14.45 17.06
N ALA A 197 -7.31 -13.88 15.99
CA ALA A 197 -7.32 -12.44 15.76
C ALA A 197 -8.47 -12.07 14.83
N LEU A 198 -9.27 -11.08 15.22
CA LEU A 198 -10.32 -10.51 14.37
C LEU A 198 -9.92 -9.09 13.99
N ILE A 199 -9.68 -8.85 12.70
CA ILE A 199 -9.29 -7.54 12.17
C ILE A 199 -10.09 -7.30 10.90
N GLY A 200 -11.00 -6.33 10.94
CA GLY A 200 -11.81 -5.95 9.78
C GLY A 200 -12.03 -4.45 9.69
N ASN A 201 -12.49 -4.02 8.52
CA ASN A 201 -12.88 -2.63 8.27
C ASN A 201 -14.36 -2.59 7.88
N PRO A 202 -15.28 -2.67 8.87
CA PRO A 202 -16.72 -2.65 8.64
C PRO A 202 -17.17 -1.38 7.90
N PRO A 203 -18.33 -1.41 7.22
CA PRO A 203 -18.92 -0.23 6.60
C PRO A 203 -19.14 0.91 7.61
N TYR A 204 -18.91 2.13 7.15
CA TYR A 204 -19.15 3.35 7.93
C TYR A 204 -20.50 3.94 7.54
N GLY A 205 -21.45 4.02 8.48
CA GLY A 205 -22.80 4.56 8.30
C GLY A 205 -22.89 6.08 8.06
N GLU A 206 -21.89 6.69 7.40
CA GLU A 206 -21.88 8.13 7.08
C GLU A 206 -22.78 8.49 5.88
N ARG A 207 -23.29 7.50 5.13
CA ARG A 207 -24.36 7.73 4.16
C ARG A 207 -25.68 7.85 4.93
N ILE A 208 -26.40 8.95 4.72
CA ILE A 208 -27.73 9.22 5.30
C ILE A 208 -28.69 8.16 4.74
N GLY A 209 -28.75 6.99 5.40
CA GLY A 209 -29.47 5.80 4.95
C GLY A 209 -28.93 4.52 5.60
N ASP A 210 -27.60 4.39 5.73
CA ASP A 210 -26.95 3.14 6.19
C ASP A 210 -26.69 3.13 7.71
N ARG A 211 -27.00 4.22 8.42
CA ARG A 211 -26.63 4.37 9.83
C ARG A 211 -27.38 3.42 10.75
N GLU A 212 -28.68 3.21 10.51
CA GLU A 212 -29.49 2.28 11.32
C GLU A 212 -29.05 0.83 11.09
N GLU A 213 -28.79 0.43 9.84
CA GLU A 213 -28.30 -0.92 9.50
C GLU A 213 -26.88 -1.17 10.07
N VAL A 214 -26.00 -0.18 10.01
CA VAL A 214 -24.66 -0.28 10.60
C VAL A 214 -24.73 -0.34 12.13
N GLU A 215 -25.65 0.40 12.78
CA GLU A 215 -25.86 0.32 14.23
C GLU A 215 -26.45 -1.04 14.67
N GLU A 216 -27.29 -1.69 13.87
CA GLU A 216 -27.79 -3.05 14.14
C GLU A 216 -26.73 -4.15 13.93
N MET A 217 -25.75 -3.92 13.06
CA MET A 217 -24.67 -4.86 12.76
C MET A 217 -23.57 -4.92 13.85
N TYR A 218 -23.36 -3.84 14.61
CA TYR A 218 -22.36 -3.75 15.70
C TYR A 218 -22.85 -4.34 17.02
#